data_AF-W1XS79-F1
#
_entry.id   AF-W1XS79-F1
#
_cell.length_a   1.000
_cell.length_b   1.000
_cell.length_c   1.000
_cell.angle_alpha   90.00
_cell.angle_beta   90.00
_cell.angle_gamma   90.00
#
_symmetry.space_group_name_H-M   'P 1'
#
loop_
_entity.id
_entity.type
_entity.pdbx_description
1 polymer ?
#
loop_
_entity_poly.entity_id
_entity_poly.type
_entity_poly.pdbx_seq_one_letter_code
_entity_poly.pdbx_strand_id
1 'polypeptide(L)' 'PKWAEEITGIPKDVIVKLAREYASVKAPAIILGSGNSRYTNGGMTVRLITILSIFTGAIKYPGGGLCGVSPTSLSY' A
#
# COMPACT_ATOMS: atom_id res chain seq x y z
N PRO A 1 -10.20 1.73 12.51
CA PRO A 1 -10.92 1.59 11.22
C PRO A 1 -12.39 2.03 11.24
N LYS A 2 -13.10 2.11 12.39
CA LYS A 2 -14.48 2.64 12.42
C LYS A 2 -14.57 4.08 11.87
N TRP A 3 -13.64 4.95 12.27
CA TRP A 3 -13.54 6.32 11.75
C TRP A 3 -13.38 6.37 10.22
N ALA A 4 -12.73 5.37 9.62
CA ALA A 4 -12.46 5.35 8.18
C ALA A 4 -13.67 4.85 7.38
N GLU A 5 -14.51 4.02 7.99
CA GLU A 5 -15.76 3.52 7.38
C GLU A 5 -16.70 4.69 7.08
N GLU A 6 -16.84 5.64 8.01
CA GLU A 6 -17.68 6.82 7.84
C GLU A 6 -17.22 7.74 6.68
N ILE A 7 -15.91 7.77 6.39
CA ILE A 7 -15.32 8.61 5.34
C ILE A 7 -15.30 7.92 3.99
N THR A 8 -14.93 6.63 3.98
CA THR A 8 -14.64 5.88 2.75
C THR A 8 -15.82 5.04 2.26
N GLY A 9 -16.80 4.76 3.12
CA GLY A 9 -17.87 3.80 2.86
C GLY A 9 -17.41 2.34 2.88
N ILE A 10 -16.13 2.06 3.15
CA ILE A 10 -15.59 0.69 3.23
C ILE A 10 -15.82 0.15 4.64
N PRO A 11 -16.49 -1.01 4.82
CA PRO A 11 -16.71 -1.59 6.14
C PRO A 11 -15.39 -1.77 6.91
N LYS A 12 -15.39 -1.41 8.19
CA LYS A 12 -14.25 -1.51 9.11
C LYS A 12 -13.58 -2.88 9.04
N ASP A 13 -14.37 -3.94 8.98
CA ASP A 13 -13.85 -5.31 9.00
C ASP A 13 -13.10 -5.66 7.70
N VAL A 14 -13.47 -5.05 6.57
CA VAL A 14 -12.72 -5.16 5.30
C VAL A 14 -11.38 -4.46 5.42
N ILE A 15 -11.34 -3.26 5.99
CA ILE A 15 -10.09 -2.52 6.24
C ILE A 15 -9.15 -3.32 7.15
N VAL A 16 -9.68 -3.89 8.24
CA VAL A 16 -8.90 -4.72 9.18
C VAL A 16 -8.39 -5.98 8.50
N LYS A 17 -9.25 -6.66 7.73
CA LYS A 17 -8.89 -7.88 7.01
C LYS A 17 -7.74 -7.62 6.04
N LEU A 18 -7.87 -6.59 5.19
CA LEU A 18 -6.81 -6.21 4.25
C LEU A 18 -5.49 -5.91 4.95
N ALA A 19 -5.52 -5.12 6.04
CA ALA A 19 -4.32 -4.78 6.78
C ALA A 19 -3.63 -6.03 7.36
N ARG A 20 -4.39 -6.98 7.90
CA ARG A 20 -3.86 -8.24 8.43
C ARG A 20 -3.32 -9.16 7.35
N GLU A 21 -4.04 -9.30 6.24
CA GLU A 21 -3.60 -10.09 5.09
C GLU A 21 -2.28 -9.54 4.55
N TYR A 22 -2.21 -8.24 4.28
CA TYR A 22 -0.99 -7.58 3.81
C TYR A 22 0.19 -7.77 4.78
N ALA A 23 -0.04 -7.57 6.09
CA ALA A 23 1.01 -7.67 7.10
C ALA A 23 1.47 -9.12 7.39
N SER A 24 0.64 -10.12 7.08
CA SER A 24 0.96 -11.54 7.32
C SER A 24 1.85 -12.16 6.24
N VAL A 25 1.96 -11.52 5.07
CA VAL A 25 2.75 -12.02 3.95
C VAL A 25 4.23 -11.73 4.19
N LYS A 26 5.12 -12.65 3.81
CA LYS A 26 6.58 -12.51 3.97
C LYS A 26 7.16 -11.35 3.12
N ALA A 27 6.67 -11.19 1.90
CA ALA A 27 7.17 -10.21 0.94
C ALA A 27 6.01 -9.55 0.17
N PRO A 28 5.13 -8.80 0.82
CA PRO A 28 4.02 -8.15 0.15
C PRO A 28 4.54 -7.04 -0.77
N ALA A 29 3.95 -6.92 -1.95
CA ALA A 29 4.28 -5.89 -2.92
C ALA A 29 3.12 -4.91 -3.10
N ILE A 30 3.44 -3.63 -3.26
CA ILE A 30 2.49 -2.59 -3.65
C ILE A 30 2.90 -2.11 -5.05
N ILE A 31 2.00 -2.29 -6.02
CA ILE A 31 2.16 -1.71 -7.36
C ILE A 31 1.38 -0.40 -7.39
N LEU A 32 2.10 0.72 -7.37
CA LEU A 32 1.50 2.05 -7.22
C LEU A 32 1.43 2.78 -8.56
N GLY A 33 0.22 2.85 -9.12
CA GLY A 33 -0.05 3.68 -10.30
C GLY A 33 -0.09 5.19 -10.01
N SER A 34 -0.26 5.99 -11.05
CA SER A 34 -0.21 7.47 -10.97
C SER A 34 -1.51 8.15 -10.52
N GLY A 35 -2.62 7.39 -10.37
CA GLY A 35 -3.94 7.93 -10.04
C GLY A 35 -3.97 8.70 -8.72
N ASN A 36 -3.20 8.24 -7.73
CA ASN A 36 -3.16 8.84 -6.40
C ASN A 36 -2.57 10.26 -6.40
N SER A 37 -1.81 10.65 -7.42
CA SER A 37 -1.18 11.97 -7.51
C SER A 37 -2.10 13.04 -8.13
N ARG A 38 -3.36 12.71 -8.45
CA ARG A 38 -4.27 13.57 -9.24
C ARG A 38 -5.30 14.33 -8.42
N TYR A 39 -5.11 14.43 -7.11
CA TYR A 39 -5.97 15.22 -6.21
C TYR A 39 -5.14 15.94 -5.15
N THR A 40 -5.77 16.90 -4.46
CA THR A 40 -5.10 17.86 -3.56
C THR A 40 -4.15 17.22 -2.54
N ASN A 41 -4.53 16.08 -1.96
CA ASN A 41 -3.72 15.39 -0.95
C ASN A 41 -2.88 14.22 -1.51
N GLY A 42 -2.68 14.17 -2.84
CA GLY A 42 -2.11 13.01 -3.50
C GLY A 42 -0.68 12.66 -3.07
N GLY A 43 0.16 13.67 -2.83
CA GLY A 43 1.53 13.46 -2.34
C GLY A 43 1.58 12.78 -0.97
N MET A 44 0.67 13.16 -0.06
CA MET A 44 0.57 12.51 1.25
C MET A 44 0.07 11.08 1.12
N THR A 45 -0.90 10.82 0.25
CA THR A 45 -1.41 9.47 -0.02
C THR A 45 -0.32 8.55 -0.55
N VAL A 46 0.45 9.00 -1.55
CA VAL A 46 1.59 8.25 -2.09
C VAL A 46 2.59 7.94 -0.98
N ARG A 47 2.90 8.91 -0.11
CA ARG A 47 3.79 8.71 1.04
C ARG A 47 3.24 7.66 2.00
N LEU A 48 1.99 7.79 2.43
CA LEU A 48 1.35 6.87 3.38
C LEU A 48 1.23 5.44 2.85
N ILE A 49 1.03 5.26 1.55
CA ILE A 49 1.04 3.93 0.92
C ILE A 49 2.46 3.36 0.91
N THR A 50 3.45 4.19 0.55
CA THR A 50 4.86 3.76 0.45
C THR A 50 5.43 3.27 1.79
N ILE A 51 5.09 3.92 2.91
CA ILE A 51 5.63 3.51 4.22
C ILE A 51 5.15 2.14 4.69
N LEU A 52 4.04 1.60 4.14
CA LEU A 52 3.54 0.27 4.51
C LEU A 52 4.57 -0.82 4.21
N SER A 53 5.30 -0.69 3.10
CA SER A 53 6.40 -1.58 2.72
C SER A 53 7.55 -1.57 3.73
N ILE A 54 7.77 -0.44 4.41
CA ILE A 54 8.76 -0.30 5.46
C ILE A 54 8.25 -0.94 6.75
N PHE A 55 6.99 -0.68 7.12
CA PHE A 55 6.36 -1.24 8.32
C PHE A 55 6.31 -2.77 8.33
N THR A 56 6.09 -3.39 7.17
CA THR A 56 6.09 -4.85 7.04
C THR A 56 7.49 -5.45 6.86
N GLY A 57 8.52 -4.61 6.69
CA GLY A 57 9.89 -5.07 6.37
C GLY A 57 10.02 -5.69 4.98
N ALA A 58 9.00 -5.56 4.12
CA ALA A 58 8.92 -6.19 2.81
C ALA A 58 10.07 -5.79 1.88
N ILE A 59 10.63 -4.58 2.08
CA ILE A 59 11.77 -4.05 1.32
C ILE A 59 13.04 -4.92 1.39
N LYS A 60 13.13 -5.84 2.37
CA LYS A 60 14.28 -6.73 2.56
C LYS A 60 14.23 -7.98 1.68
N TYR A 61 13.12 -8.24 1.02
CA TYR A 61 12.88 -9.47 0.29
C TYR A 61 12.73 -9.18 -1.22
N PRO A 62 13.38 -9.98 -2.10
CA PRO A 62 13.14 -9.89 -3.53
C PRO A 62 11.66 -10.02 -3.87
N GLY A 63 11.15 -9.10 -4.71
CA GLY A 63 9.75 -9.04 -5.10
C GLY A 63 8.80 -8.42 -4.06
N GLY A 64 9.29 -8.03 -2.88
CA GLY A 64 8.52 -7.30 -1.87
C GLY A 64 8.75 -5.78 -1.93
N GLY A 65 7.87 -5.03 -1.26
CA GLY A 65 7.99 -3.59 -1.10
C GLY A 65 7.19 -2.76 -2.10
N LEU A 66 7.64 -1.53 -2.40
CA LEU A 66 6.96 -0.63 -3.34
C LEU A 66 7.52 -0.83 -4.76
N CYS A 67 6.63 -0.91 -5.75
CA CYS A 67 6.97 -0.93 -7.16
C CYS A 67 6.07 0.02 -7.96
N GLY A 68 6.63 0.77 -8.92
CA GLY A 68 5.88 1.79 -9.68
C GLY A 68 5.10 1.25 -10.89
N VAL A 69 5.52 0.11 -11.48
CA VAL A 69 4.91 -0.40 -12.73
C VAL A 69 5.00 -1.92 -12.89
N SER A 70 6.08 -2.57 -12.47
CA SER A 70 6.20 -4.03 -12.50
C SER A 70 7.19 -4.57 -11.45
N PRO A 71 6.79 -5.50 -10.57
CA PRO A 71 7.67 -6.07 -9.53
C PRO A 71 8.83 -6.90 -10.11
N THR A 72 8.84 -7.14 -11.43
CA THR A 72 9.89 -7.87 -12.16
C THR A 72 10.76 -6.99 -13.05
N SER A 73 10.45 -5.71 -13.25
CA SER A 73 11.31 -4.85 -14.10
C SER A 73 12.50 -4.32 -13.30
N LEU A 74 13.72 -4.71 -13.72
CA LEU A 74 14.98 -4.17 -13.21
C LEU A 74 15.30 -2.75 -13.72
N SER A 75 14.54 -2.28 -14.70
CA SER A 75 14.66 -0.94 -15.27
C SER A 75 13.63 -0.02 -14.65
N TYR A 76 14.12 1.08 -14.06
CA TYR A 76 13.34 2.28 -13.82
C TYR A 76 13.11 3.02 -15.14
#